data_AF-A0A7W0RTW1-F1
#
_entry.id   AF-A0A7W0RTW1-F1
#
_cell.length_a   1.000
_cell.length_b   1.000
_cell.length_c   1.000
_cell.angle_alpha   90.00
_cell.angle_beta   90.00
_cell.angle_gamma   90.00
#
_symmetry.space_group_name_H-M   'P 1'
#
loop_
_entity.id
_entity.type
_entity.pdbx_description
1 polymer ?
#
loop_
_entity_poly.entity_id
_entity_poly.type
_entity_poly.pdbx_seq_one_letter_code
_entity_poly.pdbx_strand_id
1 'polypeptide(L)'
;MHRRGQNQILVRFLVLPTLFLTVALLGGLRVGGATGAFLFIAPPLVTLLLAVLLMLLFLRGRLLELSRWLSGEHPPLTNVAHALTLAALFFASAQAFNSVLPERGLFRWMLGCFFLWTLWNNLFSAFDARRLLRSLAALFGAAFVLNHLLLASLYAPGDAGWLKQIAGALVEGVTKGTLGAQEKIAPATGYISFFTLALYVGGLMLLLPSAPDAEPDRRPAAQGFLTEYQQLSQSERALVRDALLRAEQKQLNSTPREQTETIEAEIVAEKSDG
;
A
#
# COMPACT_ATOMS: atom_id res chain seq x y z
N MET A 1 -3.59 -20.03 -24.86
CA MET A 1 -2.73 -19.46 -23.79
C MET A 1 -2.10 -18.09 -24.14
N HIS A 2 -1.88 -17.72 -25.40
CA HIS A 2 -1.25 -16.45 -25.82
C HIS A 2 -1.95 -15.14 -25.35
N ARG A 3 -3.29 -15.10 -25.28
CA ARG A 3 -4.03 -13.87 -24.93
C ARG A 3 -3.85 -13.40 -23.47
N ARG A 4 -3.54 -14.30 -22.52
CA ARG A 4 -3.38 -13.92 -21.10
C ARG A 4 -2.10 -13.11 -20.86
N GLY A 5 -1.02 -13.43 -21.57
CA GLY A 5 0.26 -12.71 -21.45
C GLY A 5 0.21 -11.29 -22.03
N GLN A 6 -0.41 -11.13 -23.21
CA GLN A 6 -0.58 -9.80 -23.83
C GLN A 6 -1.43 -8.86 -22.97
N ASN A 7 -2.51 -9.38 -22.38
CA ASN A 7 -3.36 -8.59 -21.49
C ASN A 7 -2.60 -8.12 -20.24
N GLN A 8 -1.72 -8.95 -19.67
CA GLN A 8 -0.93 -8.57 -18.49
C GLN A 8 0.10 -7.48 -18.81
N ILE A 9 0.75 -7.55 -19.97
CA ILE A 9 1.68 -6.51 -20.44
C ILE A 9 0.93 -5.19 -20.61
N LEU A 10 -0.21 -5.21 -21.29
CA LEU A 10 -1.00 -4.01 -21.54
C LEU A 10 -1.53 -3.39 -20.23
N VAL A 11 -1.98 -4.22 -19.28
CA VAL A 11 -2.38 -3.75 -17.95
C VAL A 11 -1.22 -3.07 -17.22
N ARG A 12 -0.03 -3.68 -17.24
CA ARG A 12 1.11 -3.19 -16.45
C ARG A 12 1.74 -1.92 -17.04
N PHE A 13 1.83 -1.81 -18.35
CA PHE A 13 2.52 -0.69 -19.03
C PHE A 13 1.59 0.46 -19.43
N LEU A 14 0.29 0.20 -19.61
CA LEU A 14 -0.65 1.23 -20.03
C LEU A 14 -1.69 1.51 -18.95
N VAL A 15 -2.40 0.48 -18.47
CA VAL A 15 -3.55 0.68 -17.58
C VAL A 15 -3.12 1.18 -16.19
N LEU A 16 -2.11 0.57 -15.58
CA LEU A 16 -1.62 0.98 -14.25
C LEU A 16 -1.17 2.45 -14.19
N PRO A 17 -0.21 2.90 -15.03
CA PRO A 17 0.28 4.27 -14.96
C PRO A 17 -0.81 5.28 -15.31
N THR A 18 -1.66 4.99 -16.30
CA THR A 18 -2.77 5.88 -16.67
C THR A 18 -3.78 5.98 -15.53
N LEU A 19 -4.13 4.86 -14.88
CA LEU A 19 -5.04 4.84 -13.74
C LEU A 19 -4.49 5.64 -12.56
N PHE A 20 -3.23 5.45 -12.17
CA PHE A 20 -2.63 6.24 -11.08
C PHE A 20 -2.49 7.71 -11.44
N LEU A 21 -2.19 8.03 -12.70
CA LEU A 21 -2.19 9.43 -13.15
C LEU A 21 -3.59 10.04 -13.09
N THR A 22 -4.63 9.30 -13.48
CA THR A 22 -6.02 9.73 -13.30
C THR A 22 -6.32 10.00 -11.83
N VAL A 23 -5.91 9.11 -10.92
CA VAL A 23 -6.09 9.32 -9.48
C VAL A 23 -5.34 10.58 -9.00
N ALA A 24 -4.12 10.80 -9.45
CA ALA A 24 -3.34 11.98 -9.08
C ALA A 24 -4.01 13.28 -9.54
N LEU A 25 -4.55 13.30 -10.76
CA LEU A 25 -5.26 14.46 -11.29
C LEU A 25 -6.62 14.66 -10.58
N LEU A 26 -7.38 13.59 -10.40
CA LEU A 26 -8.72 13.64 -9.85
C LEU A 26 -8.70 13.95 -8.34
N GLY A 27 -7.71 13.44 -7.60
CA GLY A 27 -7.56 13.70 -6.16
C GLY A 27 -7.20 15.14 -5.82
N GLY A 28 -6.60 15.87 -6.77
CA GLY A 28 -6.36 17.32 -6.65
C GLY A 28 -7.53 18.19 -7.12
N LEU A 29 -8.52 17.61 -7.81
CA LEU A 29 -9.63 18.35 -8.37
C LEU A 29 -10.66 18.71 -7.29
N ARG A 30 -11.05 19.98 -7.23
CA ARG A 30 -12.07 20.52 -6.34
C ARG A 30 -13.06 21.35 -7.15
N VAL A 31 -14.30 21.42 -6.68
CA VAL A 31 -15.35 22.24 -7.30
C VAL A 31 -15.65 23.43 -6.38
N GLY A 32 -15.37 24.64 -6.86
CA GLY A 32 -15.69 25.88 -6.16
C GLY A 32 -17.20 26.07 -6.08
N GLY A 33 -17.76 26.26 -4.88
CA GLY A 33 -19.21 26.27 -4.68
C GLY A 33 -19.93 27.53 -5.16
N ALA A 34 -19.21 28.63 -5.42
CA ALA A 34 -19.81 29.87 -5.92
C ALA A 34 -19.92 29.90 -7.46
N THR A 35 -18.95 29.31 -8.16
CA THR A 35 -18.81 29.40 -9.62
C THR A 35 -18.95 28.04 -10.32
N GLY A 36 -18.94 26.93 -9.58
CA GLY A 36 -18.83 25.59 -10.14
C GLY A 36 -17.49 25.33 -10.83
N ALA A 37 -16.52 26.24 -10.71
CA ALA A 37 -15.24 26.13 -11.39
C ALA A 37 -14.42 24.96 -10.83
N PHE A 38 -13.74 24.26 -11.74
CA PHE A 38 -12.78 23.24 -11.38
C PHE A 38 -11.47 23.90 -10.95
N LEU A 39 -11.07 23.63 -9.71
CA LEU A 39 -9.82 24.10 -9.12
C LEU A 39 -8.91 22.90 -8.90
N PHE A 40 -7.68 22.97 -9.38
CA PHE A 40 -6.68 21.95 -9.11
C PHE A 40 -5.80 22.38 -7.94
N ILE A 41 -5.81 21.60 -6.87
CA ILE A 41 -5.03 21.83 -5.66
C ILE A 41 -3.86 20.84 -5.64
N ALA A 42 -2.64 21.39 -5.63
CA ALA A 42 -1.43 20.60 -5.48
C ALA A 42 -1.34 19.94 -4.09
N PRO A 43 -0.74 18.75 -3.98
CA PRO A 43 -0.66 18.04 -2.71
C PRO A 43 0.26 18.81 -1.74
N PRO A 44 -0.21 19.10 -0.51
CA PRO A 44 0.59 19.79 0.49
C PRO A 44 1.75 18.92 1.01
N LEU A 45 2.78 19.57 1.57
CA LEU A 45 3.98 18.89 2.08
C LEU A 45 3.68 17.71 3.03
N VAL A 46 2.71 17.86 3.94
CA VAL A 46 2.32 16.79 4.86
C VAL A 46 1.84 15.54 4.11
N THR A 47 1.07 15.71 3.03
CA THR A 47 0.59 14.55 2.24
C THR A 47 1.70 13.91 1.42
N LEU A 48 2.70 14.68 0.98
CA LEU A 48 3.90 14.13 0.35
C LEU A 48 4.69 13.28 1.35
N LEU A 49 4.85 13.76 2.60
CA LEU A 49 5.50 12.98 3.65
C LEU A 49 4.75 11.67 3.94
N LEU A 50 3.42 11.72 4.06
CA LEU A 50 2.59 10.52 4.23
C LEU A 50 2.72 9.56 3.03
N ALA A 51 2.79 10.10 1.81
CA ALA A 51 3.02 9.30 0.61
C ALA A 51 4.40 8.65 0.61
N VAL A 52 5.45 9.33 1.06
CA VAL A 52 6.79 8.74 1.21
C VAL A 52 6.75 7.57 2.20
N LEU A 53 6.14 7.76 3.37
CA LEU A 53 6.00 6.68 4.36
C LEU A 53 5.18 5.51 3.79
N LEU A 54 4.10 5.79 3.08
CA LEU A 54 3.29 4.76 2.45
C LEU A 54 4.08 3.99 1.37
N MET A 55 4.88 4.67 0.56
CA MET A 55 5.78 4.03 -0.40
C MET A 55 6.79 3.12 0.32
N LEU A 56 7.40 3.59 1.41
CA LEU A 56 8.29 2.75 2.22
C LEU A 56 7.59 1.50 2.77
N LEU A 57 6.32 1.63 3.20
CA LEU A 57 5.50 0.50 3.60
C LEU A 57 5.22 -0.46 2.43
N PHE A 58 5.01 0.05 1.22
CA PHE A 58 4.85 -0.79 0.03
C PHE A 58 6.12 -1.57 -0.32
N LEU A 59 7.29 -0.94 -0.18
CA LEU A 59 8.58 -1.61 -0.36
C LEU A 59 8.78 -2.68 0.72
N ARG A 60 8.61 -2.33 2.00
CA ARG A 60 8.79 -3.25 3.14
C ARG A 60 7.78 -4.40 3.12
N GLY A 61 6.53 -4.11 2.79
CA GLY A 61 5.45 -5.11 2.67
C GLY A 61 5.52 -5.94 1.38
N ARG A 62 6.57 -5.77 0.57
CA ARG A 62 6.79 -6.47 -0.72
C ARG A 62 5.66 -6.29 -1.73
N LEU A 63 4.91 -5.19 -1.62
CA LEU A 63 3.98 -4.78 -2.67
C LEU A 63 4.77 -4.24 -3.88
N LEU A 64 5.88 -3.57 -3.62
CA LEU A 64 6.82 -3.05 -4.62
C LEU A 64 8.20 -3.66 -4.39
N GLU A 65 8.68 -4.47 -5.33
CA GLU A 65 10.06 -4.98 -5.34
C GLU A 65 10.88 -4.15 -6.34
N LEU A 66 11.63 -3.15 -5.85
CA LEU A 66 12.39 -2.23 -6.69
C LEU A 66 13.32 -2.97 -7.67
N SER A 67 14.01 -4.01 -7.22
CA SER A 67 14.91 -4.83 -8.05
C SER A 67 14.19 -5.51 -9.22
N ARG A 68 12.90 -5.87 -9.06
CA ARG A 68 12.11 -6.50 -10.10
C ARG A 68 11.56 -5.49 -11.12
N TRP A 69 11.33 -4.26 -10.67
CA TRP A 69 10.76 -3.18 -11.48
C TRP A 69 11.82 -2.37 -12.22
N LEU A 70 12.99 -2.19 -11.60
CA LEU A 70 14.12 -1.47 -12.14
C LEU A 70 15.32 -2.42 -12.13
N SER A 71 15.61 -3.01 -13.28
CA SER A 71 16.74 -3.94 -13.46
C SER A 71 17.54 -3.55 -14.69
N GLY A 72 18.85 -3.79 -14.66
CA GLY A 72 19.72 -3.64 -15.83
C GLY A 72 19.38 -4.63 -16.95
N GLU A 73 18.64 -5.70 -16.63
CA GLU A 73 18.19 -6.70 -17.61
C GLU A 73 17.02 -6.20 -18.48
N HIS A 74 16.29 -5.18 -18.03
CA HIS A 74 15.17 -4.62 -18.78
C HIS A 74 15.67 -3.60 -19.81
N PRO A 75 15.03 -3.53 -21.00
CA PRO A 75 15.28 -2.45 -21.95
C PRO A 75 15.10 -1.08 -21.30
N PRO A 76 15.87 -0.04 -21.69
CA PRO A 76 15.84 1.26 -21.03
C PRO A 76 14.45 1.91 -21.04
N LEU A 77 13.70 1.77 -22.14
CA LEU A 77 12.32 2.24 -22.24
C LEU A 77 11.37 1.57 -21.24
N THR A 78 11.62 0.30 -20.92
CA THR A 78 10.83 -0.46 -19.94
C THR A 78 11.09 0.06 -18.52
N ASN A 79 12.35 0.32 -18.19
CA ASN A 79 12.73 0.94 -16.91
C ASN A 79 12.13 2.35 -16.77
N VAL A 80 12.13 3.15 -17.83
CA VAL A 80 11.47 4.47 -17.83
C VAL A 80 9.97 4.35 -17.58
N ALA A 81 9.29 3.41 -18.23
CA ALA A 81 7.86 3.19 -18.01
C ALA A 81 7.55 2.73 -16.56
N HIS A 82 8.39 1.86 -15.99
CA HIS A 82 8.28 1.45 -14.59
C HIS A 82 8.54 2.62 -13.63
N ALA A 83 9.59 3.42 -13.86
CA ALA A 83 9.86 4.61 -13.08
C ALA A 83 8.70 5.61 -13.12
N LEU A 84 8.12 5.82 -14.31
CA LEU A 84 6.97 6.70 -14.49
C LEU A 84 5.72 6.16 -13.77
N THR A 85 5.54 4.84 -13.75
CA THR A 85 4.46 4.20 -12.97
C THR A 85 4.67 4.39 -11.47
N LEU A 86 5.90 4.25 -10.97
CA LEU A 86 6.23 4.50 -9.56
C LEU A 86 6.01 5.97 -9.19
N ALA A 87 6.39 6.89 -10.06
CA ALA A 87 6.13 8.32 -9.89
C ALA A 87 4.62 8.62 -9.86
N ALA A 88 3.85 8.05 -10.79
CA ALA A 88 2.40 8.18 -10.82
C ALA A 88 1.75 7.64 -9.55
N LEU A 89 2.20 6.47 -9.06
CA LEU A 89 1.74 5.87 -7.81
C LEU A 89 2.06 6.76 -6.59
N PHE A 90 3.24 7.38 -6.55
CA PHE A 90 3.61 8.32 -5.49
C PHE A 90 2.68 9.53 -5.45
N PHE A 91 2.48 10.20 -6.59
CA PHE A 91 1.57 11.35 -6.69
C PHE A 91 0.11 10.97 -6.42
N ALA A 92 -0.32 9.81 -6.91
CA ALA A 92 -1.65 9.26 -6.62
C ALA A 92 -1.84 9.05 -5.11
N SER A 93 -0.82 8.53 -4.42
CA SER A 93 -0.85 8.34 -2.96
C SER A 93 -0.96 9.66 -2.22
N ALA A 94 -0.16 10.67 -2.60
CA ALA A 94 -0.24 11.99 -2.01
C ALA A 94 -1.62 12.63 -2.20
N GLN A 95 -2.18 12.49 -3.40
CA GLN A 95 -3.50 13.03 -3.73
C GLN A 95 -4.64 12.23 -3.10
N ALA A 96 -4.48 10.92 -2.86
CA ALA A 96 -5.42 10.13 -2.09
C ALA A 96 -5.51 10.64 -0.64
N PHE A 97 -4.36 10.88 0.02
CA PHE A 97 -4.34 11.53 1.34
C PHE A 97 -4.96 12.94 1.30
N ASN A 98 -4.63 13.74 0.28
CA ASN A 98 -5.17 15.08 0.11
C ASN A 98 -6.70 15.09 -0.08
N SER A 99 -7.27 14.06 -0.72
CA SER A 99 -8.72 13.92 -0.92
C SER A 99 -9.48 13.56 0.35
N VAL A 100 -8.81 12.86 1.27
CA VAL A 100 -9.42 12.35 2.52
C VAL A 100 -9.24 13.34 3.66
N LEU A 101 -8.13 14.10 3.68
CA LEU A 101 -7.89 15.10 4.70
C LEU A 101 -8.80 16.32 4.50
N PRO A 102 -9.38 16.86 5.58
CA PRO A 102 -10.07 18.14 5.54
C PRO A 102 -9.16 19.24 5.00
N GLU A 103 -9.71 20.22 4.28
CA GLU A 103 -8.88 21.22 3.59
C GLU A 103 -8.12 22.14 4.56
N ARG A 104 -8.72 22.50 5.70
CA ARG A 104 -8.13 23.43 6.69
C ARG A 104 -8.62 23.09 8.10
N GLY A 105 -7.91 23.62 9.11
CA GLY A 105 -8.30 23.55 10.51
C GLY A 105 -7.73 22.38 11.31
N LEU A 106 -8.16 22.29 12.58
CA LEU A 106 -7.64 21.32 13.55
C LEU A 106 -7.82 19.87 13.08
N PHE A 107 -8.94 19.55 12.44
CA PHE A 107 -9.21 18.19 11.95
C PHE A 107 -8.18 17.71 10.92
N ARG A 108 -7.68 18.61 10.07
CA ARG A 108 -6.60 18.29 9.12
C ARG A 108 -5.33 17.89 9.85
N TRP A 109 -4.96 18.64 10.88
CA TRP A 109 -3.79 18.33 11.72
C TRP A 109 -3.98 17.03 12.49
N MET A 110 -5.11 16.85 13.15
CA MET A 110 -5.41 15.65 13.95
C MET A 110 -5.40 14.39 13.08
N LEU A 111 -6.10 14.40 11.93
CA LEU A 111 -6.08 13.27 11.00
C LEU A 111 -4.70 13.07 10.38
N GLY A 112 -4.00 14.14 10.01
CA GLY A 112 -2.63 14.07 9.50
C GLY A 112 -1.67 13.40 10.50
N CYS A 113 -1.69 13.81 11.76
CA CYS A 113 -0.93 13.20 12.84
C CYS A 113 -1.33 11.75 13.08
N PHE A 114 -2.63 11.44 13.04
CA PHE A 114 -3.14 10.07 13.18
C PHE A 114 -2.65 9.15 12.06
N PHE A 115 -2.69 9.61 10.80
CA PHE A 115 -2.14 8.88 9.66
C PHE A 115 -0.62 8.72 9.79
N LEU A 116 0.09 9.80 10.14
CA LEU A 116 1.54 9.79 10.31
C LEU A 116 1.96 8.76 11.36
N TRP A 117 1.33 8.83 12.53
CA TRP A 117 1.55 7.89 13.64
C TRP A 117 1.24 6.45 13.24
N THR A 118 0.13 6.22 12.54
CA THR A 118 -0.28 4.89 12.10
C THR A 118 0.70 4.31 11.08
N LEU A 119 1.08 5.08 10.06
CA LEU A 119 2.05 4.65 9.05
C LEU A 119 3.43 4.41 9.67
N TRP A 120 3.87 5.31 10.56
CA TRP A 120 5.14 5.17 11.26
C TRP A 120 5.20 3.88 12.08
N ASN A 121 4.17 3.59 12.88
CA ASN A 121 4.12 2.34 13.65
C ASN A 121 4.06 1.10 12.74
N ASN A 122 3.32 1.18 11.64
CA ASN A 122 3.25 0.09 10.68
C ASN A 122 4.59 -0.16 9.97
N LEU A 123 5.46 0.85 9.88
CA LEU A 123 6.80 0.70 9.33
C LEU A 123 7.65 -0.27 10.15
N PHE A 124 7.38 -0.52 11.43
CA PHE A 124 8.16 -1.45 12.27
C PHE A 124 7.53 -2.84 12.40
N SER A 125 6.32 -3.02 11.92
CA SER A 125 5.61 -4.31 12.02
C SER A 125 5.92 -5.22 10.81
N ALA A 126 5.71 -6.52 10.99
CA ALA A 126 5.76 -7.51 9.91
C ALA A 126 4.37 -7.56 9.24
N PHE A 127 4.24 -6.95 8.07
CA PHE A 127 2.98 -6.87 7.34
C PHE A 127 3.06 -7.50 5.96
N ASP A 128 2.06 -8.32 5.65
CA ASP A 128 1.79 -8.77 4.30
C ASP A 128 1.11 -7.68 3.47
N ALA A 129 1.49 -7.54 2.19
CA ALA A 129 0.90 -6.57 1.24
C ALA A 129 -0.63 -6.59 1.23
N ARG A 130 -1.26 -7.76 1.28
CA ARG A 130 -2.74 -7.89 1.26
C ARG A 130 -3.38 -7.32 2.51
N ARG A 131 -2.77 -7.60 3.67
CA ARG A 131 -3.24 -7.12 4.97
C ARG A 131 -3.08 -5.61 5.06
N LEU A 132 -1.96 -5.08 4.55
CA LEU A 132 -1.69 -3.66 4.45
C LEU A 132 -2.70 -2.94 3.55
N LEU A 133 -3.01 -3.49 2.37
CA LEU A 133 -4.01 -2.87 1.50
C LEU A 133 -5.41 -2.87 2.11
N ARG A 134 -5.80 -3.95 2.79
CA ARG A 134 -7.09 -4.05 3.47
C ARG A 134 -7.20 -3.06 4.63
N SER A 135 -6.13 -2.90 5.43
CA SER A 135 -6.10 -1.91 6.50
C SER A 135 -6.09 -0.49 5.96
N LEU A 136 -5.35 -0.21 4.89
CA LEU A 136 -5.31 1.09 4.23
C LEU A 136 -6.67 1.47 3.63
N ALA A 137 -7.35 0.53 2.97
CA ALA A 137 -8.69 0.74 2.45
C ALA A 137 -9.69 1.04 3.57
N ALA A 138 -9.62 0.31 4.69
CA ALA A 138 -10.45 0.60 5.86
C ALA A 138 -10.12 1.98 6.47
N LEU A 139 -8.85 2.33 6.57
CA LEU A 139 -8.38 3.60 7.13
C LEU A 139 -8.85 4.79 6.28
N PHE A 140 -8.68 4.71 4.96
CA PHE A 140 -9.20 5.74 4.06
C PHE A 140 -10.71 5.79 4.02
N GLY A 141 -11.39 4.65 4.04
CA GLY A 141 -12.85 4.60 4.11
C GLY A 141 -13.38 5.27 5.38
N ALA A 142 -12.79 4.96 6.55
CA ALA A 142 -13.16 5.58 7.82
C ALA A 142 -12.92 7.10 7.81
N ALA A 143 -11.76 7.53 7.33
CA ALA A 143 -11.45 8.95 7.25
C ALA A 143 -12.30 9.69 6.20
N PHE A 144 -12.66 9.05 5.10
CA PHE A 144 -13.61 9.58 4.10
C PHE A 144 -14.99 9.77 4.71
N VAL A 145 -15.53 8.77 5.41
CA VAL A 145 -16.84 8.84 6.09
C VAL A 145 -16.80 9.94 7.16
N LEU A 146 -15.73 10.02 7.94
CA LEU A 146 -15.57 11.08 8.93
C LEU A 146 -15.56 12.47 8.30
N ASN A 147 -14.80 12.67 7.22
CA ASN A 147 -14.67 13.97 6.58
C ASN A 147 -15.92 14.37 5.77
N HIS A 148 -16.49 13.45 4.99
CA HIS A 148 -17.55 13.79 4.03
C HIS A 148 -18.96 13.46 4.51
N LEU A 149 -19.14 12.47 5.40
CA LEU A 149 -20.47 12.10 5.89
C LEU A 149 -20.76 12.74 7.25
N LEU A 150 -19.82 12.65 8.20
CA LEU A 150 -20.02 13.22 9.54
C LEU A 150 -19.94 14.74 9.54
N LEU A 151 -18.93 15.35 8.91
CA LEU A 151 -18.89 16.82 8.85
C LEU A 151 -20.02 17.39 8.00
N ALA A 152 -20.39 16.77 6.87
CA ALA A 152 -21.54 17.24 6.09
C ALA A 152 -22.85 17.17 6.88
N SER A 153 -23.05 16.11 7.68
CA SER A 153 -24.21 15.99 8.57
C SER A 153 -24.18 17.03 9.70
N LEU A 154 -23.00 17.37 10.23
CA LEU A 154 -22.81 18.38 11.26
C LEU A 154 -23.03 19.81 10.73
N TYR A 155 -22.71 20.07 9.46
CA TYR A 155 -22.86 21.37 8.81
C TYR A 155 -24.20 21.53 8.04
N ALA A 156 -25.08 20.52 8.06
CA ALA A 156 -26.41 20.61 7.46
C ALA A 156 -27.25 21.71 8.16
N PRO A 157 -27.90 22.62 7.42
CA PRO A 157 -28.80 23.62 7.99
C PRO A 157 -30.13 22.93 8.34
N GLY A 158 -30.26 22.55 9.61
CA GLY A 158 -31.43 21.87 10.19
C GLY A 158 -31.05 21.33 11.56
N ASP A 159 -31.82 21.71 12.58
CA ASP A 159 -31.72 21.43 14.02
C ASP A 159 -30.34 21.50 14.72
N ALA A 160 -30.28 22.38 15.72
CA ALA A 160 -29.13 22.66 16.56
C ALA A 160 -29.02 21.63 17.69
N GLY A 161 -28.46 20.45 17.38
CA GLY A 161 -28.06 19.48 18.40
C GLY A 161 -26.82 19.96 19.18
N TRP A 162 -26.72 19.58 20.47
CA TRP A 162 -25.59 19.87 21.37
C TRP A 162 -24.18 19.63 20.76
N LEU A 163 -24.07 18.69 19.80
CA LEU A 163 -22.86 18.43 19.03
C LEU A 163 -22.38 19.66 18.22
N LYS A 164 -23.30 20.48 17.69
CA LYS A 164 -22.98 21.75 17.03
C LYS A 164 -22.44 22.80 18.01
N GLN A 165 -22.83 22.76 19.28
CA GLN A 165 -22.31 23.68 20.30
C GLN A 165 -20.88 23.31 20.69
N ILE A 166 -20.58 22.02 20.84
CA ILE A 166 -19.21 21.55 21.14
C ILE A 166 -18.31 21.74 19.91
N ALA A 167 -18.80 21.40 18.71
CA ALA A 167 -18.07 21.64 17.47
C ALA A 167 -17.87 23.14 17.23
N GLY A 168 -18.90 23.96 17.49
CA GLY A 168 -18.83 25.42 17.43
C GLY A 168 -17.81 25.99 18.41
N ALA A 169 -17.80 25.53 19.66
CA ALA A 169 -16.85 25.98 20.69
C ALA A 169 -15.40 25.55 20.41
N LEU A 170 -15.18 24.32 19.90
CA LEU A 170 -13.86 23.86 19.48
C LEU A 170 -13.35 24.62 18.25
N VAL A 171 -14.25 24.94 17.31
CA VAL A 171 -13.93 25.74 16.13
C VAL A 171 -13.68 27.21 16.53
N GLU A 172 -14.54 27.86 17.31
CA GLU A 172 -14.31 29.25 17.77
C GLU A 172 -13.07 29.39 18.66
N GLY A 173 -12.78 28.40 19.51
CA GLY A 173 -11.62 28.41 20.40
C GLY A 173 -10.28 28.36 19.67
N VAL A 174 -10.24 27.78 18.46
CA VAL A 174 -8.99 27.57 17.69
C VAL A 174 -8.90 28.49 16.46
N THR A 175 -10.02 29.02 15.95
CA THR A 175 -10.07 29.70 14.64
C THR A 175 -10.00 31.24 14.70
N LYS A 176 -9.80 31.85 15.89
CA LYS A 176 -9.61 33.32 16.02
C LYS A 176 -8.38 33.90 15.27
N GLY A 177 -7.57 33.07 14.59
CA GLY A 177 -6.43 33.53 13.78
C GLY A 177 -6.45 33.17 12.28
N THR A 178 -7.46 32.47 11.74
CA THR A 178 -7.37 31.93 10.35
C THR A 178 -8.61 32.09 9.47
N LEU A 179 -9.64 32.83 9.92
CA LEU A 179 -10.87 33.07 9.16
C LEU A 179 -10.69 34.17 8.10
N GLY A 180 -9.94 33.85 7.03
CA GLY A 180 -9.98 34.57 5.77
C GLY A 180 -10.50 33.63 4.68
N ALA A 181 -11.71 33.90 4.18
CA ALA A 181 -12.35 33.26 3.03
C ALA A 181 -12.56 31.73 3.14
N GLN A 182 -13.68 31.34 3.75
CA GLN A 182 -14.29 30.02 3.55
C GLN A 182 -14.96 30.02 2.17
N GLU A 183 -14.21 29.70 1.12
CA GLU A 183 -14.83 29.30 -0.14
C GLU A 183 -15.61 28.02 0.13
N LYS A 184 -16.94 28.11 0.08
CA LYS A 184 -17.82 26.94 0.22
C LYS A 184 -17.47 25.98 -0.91
N ILE A 185 -16.94 24.82 -0.57
CA ILE A 185 -16.69 23.75 -1.52
C ILE A 185 -18.03 23.12 -1.88
N ALA A 186 -18.27 22.86 -3.17
CA ALA A 186 -19.51 22.20 -3.57
C ALA A 186 -19.56 20.74 -3.09
N PRO A 187 -20.76 20.18 -2.81
CA PRO A 187 -20.93 18.75 -2.52
C PRO A 187 -20.34 17.83 -3.60
N ALA A 188 -20.22 18.32 -4.83
CA ALA A 188 -19.59 17.64 -5.96
C ALA A 188 -18.18 17.11 -5.65
N THR A 189 -17.41 17.82 -4.82
CA THR A 189 -16.06 17.41 -4.40
C THR A 189 -16.06 16.07 -3.66
N GLY A 190 -17.10 15.77 -2.88
CA GLY A 190 -17.19 14.49 -2.16
C GLY A 190 -17.29 13.29 -3.09
N TYR A 191 -18.04 13.41 -4.19
CA TYR A 191 -18.13 12.34 -5.20
C TYR A 191 -16.79 12.13 -5.91
N ILE A 192 -16.09 13.22 -6.25
CA ILE A 192 -14.75 13.17 -6.86
C ILE A 192 -13.77 12.44 -5.92
N SER A 193 -13.77 12.77 -4.63
CA SER A 193 -12.94 12.10 -3.62
C SER A 193 -13.29 10.61 -3.48
N PHE A 194 -14.58 10.25 -3.50
CA PHE A 194 -15.02 8.85 -3.45
C PHE A 194 -14.49 8.05 -4.65
N PHE A 195 -14.70 8.55 -5.88
CA PHE A 195 -14.22 7.87 -7.09
C PHE A 195 -12.69 7.80 -7.13
N THR A 196 -12.01 8.87 -6.73
CA THR A 196 -10.54 8.90 -6.61
C THR A 196 -10.06 7.79 -5.68
N LEU A 197 -10.68 7.65 -4.51
CA LEU A 197 -10.27 6.64 -3.54
C LEU A 197 -10.58 5.22 -4.01
N ALA A 198 -11.76 5.00 -4.62
CA ALA A 198 -12.13 3.71 -5.19
C ALA A 198 -11.16 3.29 -6.31
N LEU A 199 -10.81 4.22 -7.19
CA LEU A 199 -9.82 3.99 -8.25
C LEU A 199 -8.43 3.73 -7.66
N TYR A 200 -8.01 4.50 -6.65
CA TYR A 200 -6.72 4.30 -5.99
C TYR A 200 -6.59 2.90 -5.37
N VAL A 201 -7.58 2.50 -4.55
CA VAL A 201 -7.59 1.17 -3.93
C VAL A 201 -7.70 0.08 -4.98
N GLY A 202 -8.52 0.27 -6.01
CA GLY A 202 -8.60 -0.64 -7.16
C GLY A 202 -7.25 -0.80 -7.86
N GLY A 203 -6.58 0.31 -8.17
CA GLY A 203 -5.24 0.32 -8.78
C GLY A 203 -4.20 -0.41 -7.94
N LEU A 204 -4.21 -0.21 -6.61
CA LEU A 204 -3.35 -0.94 -5.69
C LEU A 204 -3.67 -2.45 -5.68
N MET A 205 -4.94 -2.84 -5.79
CA MET A 205 -5.32 -4.25 -5.90
C MET A 205 -4.87 -4.89 -7.23
N LEU A 206 -4.81 -4.11 -8.31
CA LEU A 206 -4.21 -4.56 -9.57
C LEU A 206 -2.68 -4.66 -9.48
N LEU A 207 -2.05 -3.85 -8.63
CA LEU A 207 -0.62 -3.86 -8.38
C LEU A 207 -0.17 -5.06 -7.52
N LEU A 208 -1.09 -5.66 -6.75
CA LEU A 208 -0.78 -6.83 -5.93
C LEU A 208 -0.09 -7.90 -6.78
N PRO A 209 1.07 -8.41 -6.33
CA PRO A 209 1.68 -9.57 -6.96
C PRO A 209 0.64 -10.68 -7.03
N SER A 210 0.21 -11.02 -8.24
CA SER A 210 -0.55 -12.23 -8.49
C SER A 210 0.39 -13.39 -8.15
N ALA A 211 0.33 -13.87 -6.92
CA ALA A 211 1.15 -15.00 -6.51
C ALA A 211 0.60 -16.29 -7.16
N PRO A 212 1.45 -17.21 -7.65
CA PRO A 212 2.90 -17.13 -7.67
C PRO A 212 3.43 -17.01 -9.11
N ASP A 213 4.26 -15.99 -9.35
CA ASP A 213 5.49 -16.10 -10.16
C ASP A 213 6.66 -16.10 -9.18
N ALA A 214 6.77 -17.20 -8.43
CA ALA A 214 8.02 -17.55 -7.76
C ALA A 214 9.03 -17.88 -8.86
N GLU A 215 10.11 -17.12 -8.97
CA GLU A 215 11.34 -17.47 -9.69
C GLU A 215 11.14 -18.29 -10.99
N PRO A 216 11.15 -17.67 -12.18
CA PRO A 216 11.23 -18.42 -13.43
C PRO A 216 12.44 -19.37 -13.47
N ASP A 217 13.45 -19.17 -12.61
CA ASP A 217 14.67 -19.96 -12.59
C ASP A 217 14.58 -21.30 -11.81
N ARG A 218 13.66 -21.44 -10.83
CA ARG A 218 13.48 -22.71 -10.08
C ARG A 218 12.28 -23.56 -10.52
N ARG A 219 11.35 -22.97 -11.28
CA ARG A 219 10.13 -23.64 -11.78
C ARG A 219 10.30 -24.71 -12.84
N PRO A 220 11.21 -24.62 -13.83
CA PRO A 220 11.29 -25.65 -14.86
C PRO A 220 11.67 -27.01 -14.24
N ALA A 221 12.54 -27.01 -13.22
CA ALA A 221 12.88 -28.20 -12.46
C ALA A 221 11.67 -28.73 -11.67
N ALA A 222 11.02 -27.89 -10.84
CA ALA A 222 9.91 -28.34 -10.00
C ALA A 222 8.67 -28.80 -10.80
N GLN A 223 8.36 -28.13 -11.91
CA GLN A 223 7.25 -28.55 -12.79
C GLN A 223 7.60 -29.82 -13.58
N GLY A 224 8.85 -29.97 -14.01
CA GLY A 224 9.36 -31.22 -14.60
C GLY A 224 9.19 -32.38 -13.63
N PHE A 225 9.69 -32.22 -12.40
CA PHE A 225 9.54 -33.22 -11.34
C PHE A 225 8.08 -33.54 -10.99
N LEU A 226 7.19 -32.54 -10.95
CA LEU A 226 5.76 -32.79 -10.68
C LEU A 226 5.07 -33.54 -11.82
N THR A 227 5.45 -33.25 -13.07
CA THR A 227 4.89 -33.93 -14.24
C THR A 227 5.39 -35.38 -14.32
N GLU A 228 6.68 -35.60 -14.05
CA GLU A 228 7.30 -36.91 -13.98
C GLU A 228 6.72 -37.73 -12.81
N TYR A 229 6.56 -37.12 -11.63
CA TYR A 229 5.90 -37.76 -10.48
C TYR A 229 4.43 -38.14 -10.76
N GLN A 230 3.72 -37.35 -11.56
CA GLN A 230 2.35 -37.65 -11.98
C GLN A 230 2.28 -38.75 -13.06
N GLN A 231 3.38 -39.05 -13.75
CA GLN A 231 3.45 -40.15 -14.71
C GLN A 231 3.85 -41.48 -14.07
N LEU A 232 4.47 -41.46 -12.87
CA LEU A 232 4.78 -42.66 -12.10
C LEU A 232 3.53 -43.45 -11.72
N SER A 233 3.67 -44.78 -11.64
CA SER A 233 2.64 -45.68 -11.11
C SER A 233 2.39 -45.43 -9.61
N GLN A 234 1.25 -45.88 -9.07
CA GLN A 234 0.93 -45.65 -7.65
C GLN A 234 1.97 -46.24 -6.69
N SER A 235 2.56 -47.39 -7.03
CA SER A 235 3.63 -48.03 -6.25
C SER A 235 4.92 -47.19 -6.22
N GLU A 236 5.28 -46.57 -7.33
CA GLU A 236 6.48 -45.73 -7.45
C GLU A 236 6.28 -44.38 -6.73
N ARG A 237 5.08 -43.82 -6.79
CA ARG A 237 4.73 -42.60 -6.04
C ARG A 237 4.83 -42.79 -4.53
N ALA A 238 4.42 -43.97 -4.04
CA ALA A 238 4.54 -44.33 -2.62
C ALA A 238 6.01 -44.43 -2.20
N LEU A 239 6.86 -45.04 -3.03
CA LEU A 239 8.31 -45.12 -2.80
C LEU A 239 8.99 -43.75 -2.75
N VAL A 240 8.67 -42.87 -3.71
CA VAL A 240 9.25 -41.51 -3.75
C VAL A 240 8.78 -40.68 -2.56
N ARG A 241 7.51 -40.80 -2.15
CA ARG A 241 7.00 -40.13 -0.94
C ARG A 241 7.73 -40.61 0.31
N ASP A 242 7.92 -41.91 0.44
CA ASP A 242 8.60 -42.49 1.60
C ASP A 242 10.09 -42.13 1.65
N ALA A 243 10.75 -42.04 0.48
CA ALA A 243 12.12 -41.56 0.37
C ALA A 243 12.27 -40.07 0.76
N LEU A 244 11.31 -39.22 0.36
CA LEU A 244 11.28 -37.81 0.72
C LEU A 244 11.11 -37.61 2.23
N LEU A 245 10.17 -38.35 2.85
CA LEU A 245 9.94 -38.31 4.29
C LEU A 245 11.18 -38.77 5.06
N ARG A 246 11.86 -39.82 4.60
CA ARG A 246 13.14 -40.27 5.18
C ARG A 246 14.26 -39.23 5.03
N ALA A 247 14.33 -38.53 3.89
CA ALA A 247 15.33 -37.49 3.67
C ALA A 247 15.09 -36.26 4.57
N GLU A 248 13.84 -35.83 4.70
CA GLU A 248 13.44 -34.73 5.61
C GLU A 248 13.73 -35.09 7.07
N GLN A 249 13.42 -36.31 7.47
CA GLN A 249 13.69 -36.78 8.84
C GLN A 249 15.18 -36.96 9.12
N LYS A 250 15.98 -37.33 8.11
CA LYS A 250 17.45 -37.35 8.21
C LYS A 250 18.02 -35.94 8.33
N GLN A 251 17.47 -34.96 7.63
CA GLN A 251 17.84 -33.55 7.79
C GLN A 251 17.48 -33.02 9.17
N LEU A 252 16.25 -33.24 9.65
CA LEU A 252 15.85 -32.86 11.01
C LEU A 252 16.75 -33.50 12.08
N ASN A 253 17.09 -34.78 11.93
CA ASN A 253 17.95 -35.49 12.88
C ASN A 253 19.44 -35.10 12.76
N SER A 254 19.86 -34.48 11.66
CA SER A 254 21.22 -33.95 11.50
C SER A 254 21.41 -32.53 12.06
N THR A 255 20.34 -31.89 12.55
CA THR A 255 20.39 -30.56 13.18
C THR A 255 19.85 -30.67 14.61
N PRO A 256 20.61 -31.25 15.56
CA PRO A 256 21.41 -30.40 16.46
C PRO A 256 22.62 -31.13 17.11
N ARG A 257 23.86 -30.70 16.81
CA ARG A 257 25.02 -30.88 17.73
C ARG A 257 26.29 -30.13 17.35
N GLU A 258 26.51 -29.83 16.06
CA GLU A 258 27.78 -29.20 15.65
C GLU A 258 27.95 -27.73 16.07
N GLN A 259 26.87 -27.00 16.41
CA GLN A 259 27.00 -25.60 16.88
C GLN A 259 27.25 -25.47 18.39
N THR A 260 27.01 -26.50 19.20
CA THR A 260 27.21 -26.42 20.65
C THR A 260 28.67 -26.72 21.04
N GLU A 261 29.35 -27.62 20.32
CA GLU A 261 30.76 -27.92 20.57
C GLU A 261 31.72 -26.80 20.14
N THR A 262 31.38 -26.01 19.11
CA THR A 262 32.21 -24.86 18.72
C THR A 262 32.14 -23.71 19.74
N ILE A 263 30.95 -23.49 20.33
CA ILE A 263 30.74 -22.43 21.32
C ILE A 263 31.37 -22.81 22.68
N GLU A 264 31.29 -24.08 23.10
CA GLU A 264 31.95 -24.50 24.34
C GLU A 264 33.48 -24.53 24.22
N ALA A 265 34.06 -24.86 23.05
CA ALA A 265 35.50 -24.80 22.84
C ALA A 265 36.04 -23.35 22.83
N GLU A 266 35.29 -22.40 22.28
CA GLU A 266 35.69 -20.99 22.23
C GLU A 266 35.59 -20.30 23.61
N ILE A 267 34.57 -20.63 24.41
CA ILE A 267 34.39 -20.10 25.77
C ILE A 267 35.46 -20.63 26.76
N VAL A 268 35.96 -21.85 26.56
CA VAL A 268 37.01 -22.44 27.41
C VAL A 268 38.40 -21.88 27.07
N ALA A 269 38.66 -21.53 25.80
CA ALA A 269 39.91 -20.90 25.40
C ALA A 269 40.05 -19.46 25.91
N GLU A 270 38.96 -18.67 25.90
CA GLU A 270 38.98 -17.27 26.37
C GLU A 270 39.17 -17.14 27.89
N LYS A 271 38.88 -18.19 28.66
CA LYS A 271 39.00 -18.19 30.13
C LYS A 271 40.37 -18.61 30.67
N SER A 272 41.29 -19.03 29.81
CA SER A 272 42.63 -19.49 30.22
C SER A 272 43.74 -18.44 30.07
N ASP A 273 43.46 -17.29 29.43
CA ASP A 273 44.42 -16.21 29.16
C ASP A 273 44.13 -14.90 29.93
N GLY A 274 43.29 -14.97 30.98
CA GLY A 274 42.93 -13.83 31.86
C GLY A 274 43.38 -13.98 33.30
#